data_AF-A0A813HLV4-F1
#
_entry.id   AF-A0A813HLV4-F1
#
_cell.length_a   1.000
_cell.length_b   1.000
_cell.length_c   1.000
_cell.angle_alpha   90.00
_cell.angle_beta   90.00
_cell.angle_gamma   90.00
#
_symmetry.space_group_name_H-M   'P 1'
#
loop_
_entity.id
_entity.type
_entity.pdbx_description
1 polymer ?
#
loop_
_entity_poly.entity_id
_entity_poly.type
_entity_poly.pdbx_seq_one_letter_code
_entity_poly.pdbx_strand_id
1 'polypeptide(L)'
;MSSAKSAPQASSPSAFTDCTVSCCCLRRYPREEVADSMLLDNAATLQPSLFQQLCLCQCTPRARVKPVLELVPQLRGLAGVTVQDGDHVTKGSLQTLKWADFDPQTRVATKPVFGGFGWKDGTAGLWSEGASKSCLRGVVFNLGRSCNYTYKFTFAEDYLSADIDAMANLTGPCCPCVPAWFTLPRFLSHFTMKQDLGSTDGTEWTRYSSNFGGEPTFSYKLLEVYQPDGTPGRHFERLKIADPDVLVTF
;
A
#
# COMPACT_ATOMS: atom_id res chain seq x y z
N MET A 1 -1.65 45.21 5.17
CA MET A 1 -0.51 44.42 4.64
C MET A 1 -0.57 43.05 5.29
N SER A 2 -0.91 42.02 4.51
CA SER A 2 -1.12 40.66 4.99
C SER A 2 0.23 39.95 5.12
N SER A 3 0.59 39.50 6.33
CA SER A 3 1.75 38.64 6.54
C SER A 3 1.46 37.26 5.94
N ALA A 4 2.11 36.97 4.82
CA ALA A 4 2.16 35.63 4.27
C ALA A 4 2.84 34.70 5.29
N LYS A 5 2.08 33.76 5.86
CA LYS A 5 2.65 32.63 6.60
C LYS A 5 3.40 31.76 5.59
N SER A 6 4.72 31.74 5.69
CA SER A 6 5.58 30.80 4.97
C SER A 6 5.14 29.37 5.31
N ALA A 7 4.89 28.55 4.28
CA ALA A 7 4.68 27.12 4.44
C ALA A 7 5.88 26.49 5.16
N PRO A 8 5.68 25.49 6.03
CA PRO A 8 6.79 24.80 6.67
C PRO A 8 7.68 24.18 5.60
N GLN A 9 8.94 24.60 5.58
CA GLN A 9 9.96 24.10 4.67
C GLN A 9 10.22 22.63 4.99
N ALA A 10 10.01 21.73 4.02
CA ALA A 10 10.28 20.32 4.18
C ALA A 10 11.73 20.13 4.63
N SER A 11 11.96 19.46 5.76
CA SER A 11 13.30 19.20 6.26
C SER A 11 14.05 18.31 5.26
N SER A 12 15.25 18.71 4.88
CA SER A 12 16.10 17.95 3.97
C SER A 12 16.30 16.51 4.46
N PRO A 13 16.33 15.52 3.54
CA PRO A 13 16.68 14.14 3.87
C PRO A 13 17.94 14.06 4.72
N SER A 14 17.95 13.16 5.71
CA SER A 14 19.21 12.77 6.32
C SER A 14 20.02 11.93 5.34
N ALA A 15 21.36 12.02 5.36
CA ALA A 15 22.24 11.16 4.56
C ALA A 15 21.95 9.66 4.75
N PHE A 16 21.39 9.30 5.90
CA PHE A 16 20.98 7.94 6.23
C PHE A 16 19.66 7.53 5.57
N THR A 17 18.71 8.45 5.42
CA THR A 17 17.49 8.27 4.61
C THR A 17 17.88 8.00 3.15
N ASP A 18 18.82 8.78 2.61
CA ASP A 18 19.29 8.64 1.23
C ASP A 18 20.01 7.30 0.97
N CYS A 19 20.80 6.83 1.94
CA CYS A 19 21.40 5.51 1.91
C CYS A 19 20.33 4.40 1.89
N THR A 20 19.30 4.50 2.74
CA THR A 20 18.23 3.49 2.83
C THR A 20 17.44 3.38 1.52
N VAL A 21 17.10 4.51 0.90
CA VAL A 21 16.39 4.57 -0.40
C VAL A 21 17.26 3.98 -1.52
N SER A 22 18.56 4.25 -1.50
CA SER A 22 19.52 3.74 -2.48
C SER A 22 19.71 2.21 -2.40
N CYS A 23 19.57 1.61 -1.22
CA CYS A 23 19.76 0.17 -1.03
C CYS A 23 18.47 -0.67 -1.19
N CYS A 24 17.29 -0.15 -0.84
CA CYS A 24 16.15 -1.02 -0.50
C CYS A 24 15.03 -1.12 -1.55
N CYS A 25 15.29 -0.84 -2.83
CA CYS A 25 14.24 -0.74 -3.86
C CYS A 25 13.07 0.14 -3.40
N LEU A 26 13.40 1.26 -2.77
CA LEU A 26 12.45 2.30 -2.40
C LEU A 26 12.80 3.54 -3.21
N ARG A 27 11.81 4.36 -3.53
CA ARG A 27 12.04 5.72 -4.01
C ARG A 27 11.36 6.70 -3.08
N ARG A 28 12.02 7.83 -2.86
CA ARG A 28 11.39 8.98 -2.23
C ARG A 28 10.65 9.77 -3.29
N TYR A 29 9.40 10.12 -3.02
CA TYR A 29 8.61 11.05 -3.80
C TYR A 29 8.07 12.16 -2.89
N PRO A 30 7.99 13.40 -3.37
CA PRO A 30 7.11 14.40 -2.78
C PRO A 30 5.69 13.83 -2.71
N ARG A 31 5.00 14.05 -1.59
CA ARG A 31 3.63 13.56 -1.38
C ARG A 31 2.67 14.02 -2.49
N GLU A 32 2.88 15.21 -3.01
CA GLU A 32 2.06 15.81 -4.06
C GLU A 32 2.20 15.06 -5.40
N GLU A 33 3.32 14.38 -5.64
CA GLU A 33 3.61 13.60 -6.86
C GLU A 33 3.21 12.12 -6.72
N VAL A 34 2.56 11.75 -5.61
CA VAL A 34 2.22 10.35 -5.33
C VAL A 34 1.18 9.79 -6.31
N ALA A 35 0.27 10.61 -6.82
CA ALA A 35 -0.72 10.18 -7.81
C ALA A 35 -0.04 9.72 -9.10
N ASP A 36 0.96 10.47 -9.57
CA ASP A 36 1.74 10.10 -10.74
C ASP A 36 2.45 8.77 -10.50
N SER A 37 3.20 8.67 -9.40
CA SER A 37 4.00 7.45 -9.12
C SER A 37 3.14 6.21 -8.83
N MET A 38 2.00 6.34 -8.14
CA MET A 38 1.17 5.19 -7.73
C MET A 38 0.07 4.83 -8.72
N LEU A 39 -0.43 5.77 -9.53
CA LEU A 39 -1.59 5.55 -10.43
C LEU A 39 -1.32 5.74 -11.92
N LEU A 40 -0.39 6.61 -12.32
CA LEU A 40 -0.23 7.01 -13.72
C LEU A 40 1.07 6.50 -14.36
N ASP A 41 2.12 6.30 -13.56
CA ASP A 41 3.39 5.79 -14.02
C ASP A 41 3.22 4.30 -14.38
N ASN A 42 3.19 3.98 -15.67
CA ASN A 42 3.24 2.58 -16.08
C ASN A 42 4.66 2.10 -15.82
N ALA A 43 4.84 1.34 -14.73
CA ALA A 43 6.12 0.95 -14.12
C ALA A 43 7.24 0.44 -15.06
N ALA A 44 6.96 0.20 -16.35
CA ALA A 44 7.97 0.07 -17.40
C ALA A 44 9.04 1.19 -17.39
N THR A 45 8.70 2.41 -16.97
CA THR A 45 9.61 3.57 -16.91
C THR A 45 10.48 3.67 -15.65
N LEU A 46 10.18 2.90 -14.59
CA LEU A 46 10.85 3.02 -13.29
C LEU A 46 11.89 1.90 -13.04
N GLN A 47 12.91 1.80 -13.88
CA GLN A 47 13.94 0.76 -13.70
C GLN A 47 14.77 0.99 -12.42
N PRO A 48 14.98 -0.03 -11.56
CA PRO A 48 15.87 0.06 -10.42
C PRO A 48 17.32 0.26 -10.89
N SER A 49 18.12 0.97 -10.10
CA SER A 49 19.57 1.04 -10.31
C SER A 49 20.22 -0.34 -10.24
N LEU A 50 21.39 -0.50 -10.85
CA LEU A 50 22.17 -1.75 -10.80
C LEU A 50 22.38 -2.23 -9.35
N PHE A 51 22.64 -1.30 -8.42
CA PHE A 51 22.83 -1.61 -7.01
C PHE A 51 21.55 -2.14 -6.35
N GLN A 52 20.39 -1.57 -6.67
CA GLN A 52 19.09 -2.04 -6.19
C GLN A 52 18.73 -3.42 -6.78
N GLN A 53 19.08 -3.68 -8.03
CA GLN A 53 18.90 -5.02 -8.65
C GLN A 53 19.71 -6.10 -7.94
N LEU A 54 20.91 -5.75 -7.46
CA LEU A 54 21.80 -6.66 -6.74
C LEU A 54 21.40 -6.88 -5.27
N CYS A 55 20.80 -5.88 -4.61
CA CYS A 55 20.56 -5.93 -3.16
C CYS A 55 19.59 -7.05 -2.72
N LEU A 56 18.69 -7.54 -3.60
CA LEU A 56 17.70 -8.58 -3.27
C LEU A 56 17.33 -9.51 -4.44
N CYS A 57 18.17 -9.66 -5.47
CA CYS A 57 17.95 -10.53 -6.65
C CYS A 57 16.55 -10.47 -7.32
N GLN A 58 15.83 -9.34 -7.26
CA GLN A 58 15.11 -8.69 -8.36
C GLN A 58 14.22 -7.56 -7.82
N CYS A 59 14.28 -6.41 -8.50
CA CYS A 59 13.33 -5.29 -8.37
C CYS A 59 12.86 -4.83 -9.76
N THR A 60 12.75 -5.75 -10.72
CA THR A 60 12.28 -5.37 -12.05
C THR A 60 10.79 -5.05 -11.96
N PRO A 61 10.39 -3.79 -12.14
CA PRO A 61 9.00 -3.42 -12.02
C PRO A 61 8.25 -4.11 -13.16
N ARG A 62 7.16 -4.81 -12.83
CA ARG A 62 6.30 -5.34 -13.88
C ARG A 62 5.40 -4.24 -14.42
N ALA A 63 5.13 -4.32 -15.73
CA ALA A 63 4.09 -3.52 -16.35
C ALA A 63 2.77 -3.69 -15.58
N ARG A 64 2.25 -2.57 -15.09
CA ARG A 64 0.94 -2.48 -14.46
C ARG A 64 -0.11 -2.87 -15.50
N VAL A 65 -0.90 -3.91 -15.23
CA VAL A 65 -1.95 -4.40 -16.14
C VAL A 65 -3.26 -3.63 -15.85
N LYS A 66 -4.09 -3.45 -16.88
CA LYS A 66 -5.30 -2.61 -16.82
C LYS A 66 -6.19 -3.00 -15.63
N PRO A 67 -6.50 -2.05 -14.73
CA PRO A 67 -7.18 -2.34 -13.47
C PRO A 67 -8.67 -2.60 -13.71
N VAL A 68 -9.21 -3.69 -13.15
CA VAL A 68 -10.64 -4.04 -13.26
C VAL A 68 -11.45 -3.50 -12.08
N LEU A 69 -10.79 -3.25 -10.95
CA LEU A 69 -11.45 -2.86 -9.70
C LEU A 69 -12.19 -1.51 -9.81
N GLU A 70 -11.69 -0.59 -10.63
CA GLU A 70 -12.33 0.71 -10.89
C GLU A 70 -13.67 0.60 -11.63
N LEU A 71 -13.94 -0.55 -12.27
CA LEU A 71 -15.18 -0.83 -12.99
C LEU A 71 -16.31 -1.29 -12.07
N VAL A 72 -16.00 -1.66 -10.82
CA VAL A 72 -16.99 -2.00 -9.80
C VAL A 72 -17.36 -0.71 -9.06
N PRO A 73 -18.58 -0.17 -9.23
CA PRO A 73 -18.94 1.15 -8.71
C PRO A 73 -18.64 1.32 -7.22
N GLN A 74 -18.95 0.28 -6.43
CA GLN A 74 -18.74 0.26 -4.99
C GLN A 74 -17.26 0.25 -4.62
N LEU A 75 -16.36 -0.29 -5.45
CA LEU A 75 -14.94 -0.39 -5.11
C LEU A 75 -14.10 0.72 -5.74
N ARG A 76 -14.71 1.62 -6.52
CA ARG A 76 -14.02 2.60 -7.34
C ARG A 76 -13.01 3.43 -6.55
N GLY A 77 -13.36 3.90 -5.35
CA GLY A 77 -12.47 4.70 -4.52
C GLY A 77 -11.23 3.95 -4.00
N LEU A 78 -11.28 2.63 -3.91
CA LEU A 78 -10.10 1.80 -3.58
C LEU A 78 -9.11 1.71 -4.76
N ALA A 79 -9.59 1.88 -5.99
CA ALA A 79 -8.72 1.99 -7.17
C ALA A 79 -8.06 3.38 -7.27
N GLY A 80 -8.48 4.34 -6.45
CA GLY A 80 -7.75 5.59 -6.21
C GLY A 80 -6.53 5.41 -5.31
N VAL A 81 -5.96 6.52 -4.84
CA VAL A 81 -5.04 6.52 -3.70
C VAL A 81 -5.86 6.79 -2.44
N THR A 82 -5.67 5.95 -1.43
CA THR A 82 -6.28 6.10 -0.10
C THR A 82 -5.21 6.40 0.94
N VAL A 83 -5.54 7.23 1.92
CA VAL A 83 -4.70 7.51 3.09
C VAL A 83 -5.25 6.77 4.31
N GLN A 84 -4.35 6.22 5.14
CA GLN A 84 -4.70 5.68 6.45
C GLN A 84 -4.87 6.82 7.47
N ASP A 85 -6.09 7.05 7.94
CA ASP A 85 -6.44 8.05 8.97
C ASP A 85 -6.88 7.38 10.28
N GLY A 86 -6.51 7.98 11.40
CA GLY A 86 -6.71 7.45 12.75
C GLY A 86 -5.50 7.72 13.65
N ASP A 87 -5.44 7.02 14.78
CA ASP A 87 -4.32 7.05 15.71
C ASP A 87 -3.63 5.69 15.78
N HIS A 88 -2.72 5.45 14.82
CA HIS A 88 -1.99 4.19 14.68
C HIS A 88 -0.63 4.40 14.03
N VAL A 89 0.26 3.41 14.17
CA VAL A 89 1.67 3.50 13.78
C VAL A 89 1.93 3.74 12.28
N THR A 90 0.98 3.35 11.42
CA THR A 90 1.02 3.54 9.97
C THR A 90 0.17 4.72 9.48
N LYS A 91 -0.28 5.61 10.37
CA LYS A 91 -1.01 6.82 10.01
C LYS A 91 -0.29 7.61 8.91
N GLY A 92 -1.04 8.07 7.92
CA GLY A 92 -0.54 8.81 6.77
C GLY A 92 0.09 7.95 5.68
N SER A 93 0.13 6.62 5.84
CA SER A 93 0.55 5.72 4.74
C SER A 93 -0.47 5.79 3.61
N LEU A 94 0.02 5.80 2.37
CA LEU A 94 -0.80 5.87 1.18
C LEU A 94 -0.83 4.51 0.51
N GLN A 95 -1.97 4.14 -0.08
CA GLN A 95 -2.12 2.86 -0.74
C GLN A 95 -3.17 2.89 -1.84
N THR A 96 -3.00 2.05 -2.85
CA THR A 96 -4.00 1.85 -3.92
C THR A 96 -4.28 0.36 -4.12
N LEU A 97 -5.52 0.01 -4.48
CA LEU A 97 -5.90 -1.31 -5.00
C LEU A 97 -6.09 -1.31 -6.52
N LYS A 98 -5.75 -0.21 -7.22
CA LYS A 98 -5.86 -0.12 -8.69
C LYS A 98 -5.28 -1.36 -9.35
N TRP A 99 -4.05 -1.68 -8.96
CA TRP A 99 -3.25 -2.73 -9.57
C TRP A 99 -3.37 -4.09 -8.87
N ALA A 100 -4.40 -4.30 -8.06
CA ALA A 100 -4.69 -5.61 -7.49
C ALA A 100 -5.22 -6.56 -8.57
N ASP A 101 -4.85 -7.84 -8.47
CA ASP A 101 -5.41 -8.88 -9.32
C ASP A 101 -6.81 -9.23 -8.83
N PHE A 102 -7.83 -8.70 -9.52
CA PHE A 102 -9.23 -8.81 -9.13
C PHE A 102 -9.98 -9.78 -10.04
N ASP A 103 -10.55 -10.81 -9.42
CA ASP A 103 -11.46 -11.75 -10.06
C ASP A 103 -12.92 -11.39 -9.72
N PRO A 104 -13.72 -10.90 -10.69
CA PRO A 104 -15.12 -10.53 -10.46
C PRO A 104 -16.03 -11.73 -10.18
N GLN A 105 -15.67 -12.95 -10.59
CA GLN A 105 -16.50 -14.13 -10.35
C GLN A 105 -16.44 -14.55 -8.88
N THR A 106 -15.25 -14.56 -8.31
CA THR A 106 -15.02 -14.92 -6.91
C THR A 106 -15.03 -13.73 -5.96
N ARG A 107 -15.01 -12.50 -6.48
CA ARG A 107 -14.94 -11.23 -5.73
C ARG A 107 -13.67 -11.14 -4.88
N VAL A 108 -12.59 -11.71 -5.38
CA VAL A 108 -11.29 -11.75 -4.70
C VAL A 108 -10.35 -10.77 -5.37
N ALA A 109 -9.75 -9.86 -4.59
CA ALA A 109 -8.61 -9.06 -5.03
C ALA A 109 -7.34 -9.48 -4.30
N THR A 110 -6.26 -9.72 -5.03
CA THR A 110 -4.96 -10.03 -4.45
C THR A 110 -4.00 -8.87 -4.70
N LYS A 111 -3.37 -8.37 -3.63
CA LYS A 111 -2.47 -7.22 -3.69
C LYS A 111 -1.14 -7.55 -3.00
N PRO A 112 -0.01 -7.60 -3.75
CA PRO A 112 1.30 -7.62 -3.12
C PRO A 112 1.53 -6.27 -2.41
N VAL A 113 1.83 -6.30 -1.12
CA VAL A 113 2.02 -5.06 -0.35
C VAL A 113 3.42 -4.51 -0.59
N PHE A 114 4.39 -5.42 -0.65
CA PHE A 114 5.80 -5.15 -0.91
C PHE A 114 6.23 -6.07 -2.06
N GLY A 115 6.93 -5.55 -3.08
CA GLY A 115 7.35 -6.36 -4.24
C GLY A 115 8.14 -7.61 -3.82
N GLY A 116 7.68 -8.80 -4.18
CA GLY A 116 8.23 -10.07 -3.66
C GLY A 116 9.53 -10.53 -4.35
N PHE A 117 10.32 -11.34 -3.64
CA PHE A 117 11.50 -12.02 -4.20
C PHE A 117 11.09 -13.08 -5.23
N GLY A 118 11.63 -13.00 -6.45
CA GLY A 118 11.47 -14.03 -7.49
C GLY A 118 10.05 -14.23 -8.03
N TRP A 119 9.10 -13.37 -7.65
CA TRP A 119 7.73 -13.47 -8.11
C TRP A 119 7.48 -12.56 -9.31
N LYS A 120 6.79 -13.08 -10.33
CA LYS A 120 6.53 -12.35 -11.57
C LYS A 120 5.52 -11.23 -11.40
N ASP A 121 4.76 -11.15 -10.31
CA ASP A 121 3.53 -10.34 -10.23
C ASP A 121 3.61 -9.09 -9.31
N GLY A 122 4.81 -8.72 -8.84
CA GLY A 122 5.00 -7.54 -8.00
C GLY A 122 4.80 -6.24 -8.77
N THR A 123 3.63 -5.61 -8.66
CA THR A 123 3.41 -4.26 -9.18
C THR A 123 4.05 -3.24 -8.22
N ALA A 124 4.94 -2.42 -8.75
CA ALA A 124 5.59 -1.34 -8.02
C ALA A 124 4.57 -0.32 -7.51
N GLY A 125 4.86 0.34 -6.39
CA GLY A 125 4.22 1.58 -5.97
C GLY A 125 2.76 1.45 -5.55
N LEU A 126 2.41 0.36 -4.84
CA LEU A 126 1.04 0.13 -4.37
C LEU A 126 0.79 0.61 -2.94
N TRP A 127 1.87 0.90 -2.22
CA TRP A 127 1.85 1.28 -0.83
C TRP A 127 3.05 2.19 -0.56
N SER A 128 2.84 3.20 0.28
CA SER A 128 3.88 4.14 0.69
C SER A 128 3.84 4.41 2.18
N GLU A 129 4.98 4.83 2.71
CA GLU A 129 5.13 5.29 4.10
C GLU A 129 5.76 6.66 4.17
N GLY A 130 5.58 7.35 5.29
CA GLY A 130 6.28 8.60 5.56
C GLY A 130 7.80 8.43 5.65
N ALA A 131 8.55 9.26 4.91
CA ALA A 131 10.01 9.18 4.83
C ALA A 131 10.73 9.63 6.11
N SER A 132 10.02 10.30 7.03
CA SER A 132 10.56 10.72 8.33
C SER A 132 10.70 9.56 9.32
N LYS A 133 10.08 8.41 9.03
CA LYS A 133 10.01 7.25 9.92
C LYS A 133 11.26 6.36 9.73
N SER A 134 11.83 5.89 10.85
CA SER A 134 13.19 5.33 10.94
C SER A 134 13.54 4.18 9.97
N CYS A 135 14.86 3.95 9.77
CA CYS A 135 15.42 2.87 8.92
C CYS A 135 14.91 1.47 9.21
N LEU A 136 14.45 1.20 10.43
CA LEU A 136 13.83 -0.08 10.81
C LEU A 136 12.63 -0.39 9.90
N ARG A 137 11.94 0.63 9.38
CA ARG A 137 10.83 0.43 8.43
C ARG A 137 11.31 0.01 7.04
N GLY A 138 12.47 0.50 6.60
CA GLY A 138 13.16 0.00 5.40
C GLY A 138 13.48 -1.50 5.51
N VAL A 139 13.92 -1.95 6.68
CA VAL A 139 14.12 -3.38 6.98
C VAL A 139 12.81 -4.15 6.93
N VAL A 140 11.72 -3.61 7.48
CA VAL A 140 10.38 -4.25 7.41
C VAL A 140 9.91 -4.41 5.97
N PHE A 141 10.11 -3.41 5.10
CA PHE A 141 9.81 -3.56 3.67
C PHE A 141 10.58 -4.71 3.08
N ASN A 142 11.90 -4.73 3.26
CA ASN A 142 12.73 -5.80 2.70
C ASN A 142 12.37 -7.18 3.26
N LEU A 143 12.04 -7.28 4.55
CA LEU A 143 11.53 -8.52 5.12
C LEU A 143 10.21 -8.94 4.48
N GLY A 144 9.27 -8.01 4.34
CA GLY A 144 7.99 -8.25 3.66
C GLY A 144 8.18 -8.69 2.22
N ARG A 145 9.16 -8.13 1.49
CA ARG A 145 9.55 -8.54 0.14
C ARG A 145 10.12 -9.95 0.11
N SER A 146 11.07 -10.27 0.98
CA SER A 146 11.65 -11.61 1.12
C SER A 146 10.59 -12.66 1.48
N CYS A 147 9.56 -12.23 2.22
CA CYS A 147 8.43 -13.06 2.60
C CYS A 147 7.25 -12.99 1.61
N ASN A 148 7.39 -12.34 0.45
CA ASN A 148 6.33 -12.15 -0.55
C ASN A 148 4.96 -11.75 0.05
N TYR A 149 4.97 -10.76 0.94
CA TYR A 149 3.81 -10.39 1.73
C TYR A 149 2.68 -9.81 0.88
N THR A 150 1.53 -10.45 0.94
CA THR A 150 0.38 -10.22 0.07
C THR A 150 -0.90 -10.14 0.88
N TYR A 151 -1.79 -9.22 0.53
CA TYR A 151 -3.15 -9.21 1.06
C TYR A 151 -4.13 -9.81 0.06
N LYS A 152 -4.95 -10.74 0.53
CA LYS A 152 -6.13 -11.24 -0.20
C LYS A 152 -7.37 -10.60 0.40
N PHE A 153 -8.07 -9.81 -0.39
CA PHE A 153 -9.36 -9.21 -0.07
C PHE A 153 -10.46 -10.09 -0.66
N THR A 154 -11.37 -10.56 0.17
CA THR A 154 -12.56 -11.30 -0.27
C THR A 154 -13.79 -10.44 -0.01
N PHE A 155 -14.35 -9.84 -1.06
CA PHE A 155 -15.48 -8.93 -0.94
C PHE A 155 -16.81 -9.70 -0.79
N ALA A 156 -17.70 -9.15 0.02
CA ALA A 156 -19.08 -9.59 0.11
C ALA A 156 -19.83 -9.39 -1.21
N GLU A 157 -20.99 -10.00 -1.36
CA GLU A 157 -21.80 -9.92 -2.59
C GLU A 157 -22.22 -8.49 -2.95
N ASP A 158 -22.42 -7.65 -1.93
CA ASP A 158 -22.77 -6.23 -2.08
C ASP A 158 -21.56 -5.32 -2.31
N TYR A 159 -20.34 -5.85 -2.21
CA TYR A 159 -19.07 -5.11 -2.26
C TYR A 159 -18.91 -4.01 -1.20
N LEU A 160 -19.73 -4.02 -0.14
CA LEU A 160 -19.67 -3.02 0.93
C LEU A 160 -18.80 -3.47 2.11
N SER A 161 -18.32 -4.71 2.08
CA SER A 161 -17.38 -5.23 3.07
C SER A 161 -16.41 -6.24 2.46
N ALA A 162 -15.27 -6.45 3.11
CA ALA A 162 -14.34 -7.51 2.75
C ALA A 162 -13.61 -8.10 3.97
N ASP A 163 -13.39 -9.41 3.90
CA ASP A 163 -12.41 -10.11 4.72
C ASP A 163 -11.02 -9.98 4.11
N ILE A 164 -9.99 -9.90 4.95
CA ILE A 164 -8.63 -9.61 4.51
C ILE A 164 -7.67 -10.57 5.18
N ASP A 165 -7.18 -11.48 4.36
CA ASP A 165 -6.25 -12.51 4.78
C ASP A 165 -4.82 -12.08 4.41
N ALA A 166 -3.93 -12.13 5.40
CA ALA A 166 -2.52 -11.85 5.23
C ALA A 166 -1.79 -13.12 4.79
N MET A 167 -1.10 -13.05 3.66
CA MET A 167 -0.39 -14.17 3.05
C MET A 167 1.11 -13.87 3.01
N ALA A 168 1.92 -14.85 3.38
CA ALA A 168 3.37 -14.76 3.30
C ALA A 168 3.97 -16.08 2.83
N ASN A 169 5.05 -15.98 2.07
CA ASN A 169 5.97 -17.07 1.78
C ASN A 169 7.16 -17.02 2.76
N LEU A 170 7.11 -17.83 3.82
CA LEU A 170 8.16 -17.88 4.84
C LEU A 170 9.34 -18.80 4.47
N THR A 171 9.32 -19.42 3.30
CA THR A 171 10.45 -20.26 2.83
C THR A 171 11.67 -19.43 2.44
N GLY A 172 11.52 -18.10 2.29
CA GLY A 172 12.59 -17.18 1.88
C GLY A 172 13.67 -16.91 2.92
N PRO A 173 13.37 -16.72 4.22
CA PRO A 173 14.43 -16.44 5.19
C PRO A 173 14.59 -17.42 6.37
N CYS A 174 13.56 -18.20 6.79
CA CYS A 174 13.63 -18.81 8.14
C CYS A 174 13.01 -20.21 8.34
N CYS A 175 12.25 -20.79 7.41
CA CYS A 175 11.60 -22.07 7.70
C CYS A 175 11.31 -22.94 6.46
N PRO A 176 12.17 -23.92 6.11
CA PRO A 176 11.93 -24.84 5.00
C PRO A 176 10.76 -25.81 5.25
N CYS A 177 10.25 -25.87 6.49
CA CYS A 177 9.17 -26.76 6.91
C CYS A 177 7.77 -26.15 6.73
N VAL A 178 7.67 -24.86 6.42
CA VAL A 178 6.40 -24.17 6.15
C VAL A 178 6.17 -24.20 4.64
N PRO A 179 4.98 -24.59 4.14
CA PRO A 179 4.70 -24.56 2.71
C PRO A 179 5.01 -23.18 2.11
N ALA A 180 5.40 -23.14 0.83
CA ALA A 180 5.76 -21.91 0.10
C ALA A 180 4.67 -20.82 0.05
N TRP A 181 3.52 -21.06 0.68
CA TRP A 181 2.38 -20.16 0.79
C TRP A 181 1.65 -20.45 2.10
N PHE A 182 1.80 -19.55 3.06
CA PHE A 182 1.10 -19.62 4.35
C PHE A 182 0.16 -18.43 4.46
N THR A 183 -1.15 -18.71 4.44
CA THR A 183 -2.14 -17.75 4.91
C THR A 183 -2.10 -17.76 6.43
N LEU A 184 -1.84 -16.61 7.03
CA LEU A 184 -1.91 -16.45 8.49
C LEU A 184 -3.30 -16.91 8.96
N PRO A 185 -3.39 -17.91 9.85
CA PRO A 185 -4.65 -18.35 10.40
C PRO A 185 -5.40 -17.18 11.02
N ARG A 186 -6.69 -17.04 10.70
CA ARG A 186 -7.54 -15.94 11.18
C ARG A 186 -7.57 -15.83 12.71
N PHE A 187 -7.38 -16.94 13.42
CA PHE A 187 -7.27 -16.90 14.87
C PHE A 187 -6.03 -16.12 15.34
N LEU A 188 -4.92 -16.10 14.61
CA LEU A 188 -3.74 -15.31 14.98
C LEU A 188 -3.94 -13.84 14.66
N SER A 189 -4.42 -13.55 13.45
CA SER A 189 -4.72 -12.21 13.00
C SER A 189 -5.79 -12.24 11.92
N HIS A 190 -6.86 -11.48 12.12
CA HIS A 190 -7.94 -11.34 11.16
C HIS A 190 -8.21 -9.86 10.92
N PHE A 191 -8.30 -9.48 9.66
CA PHE A 191 -8.57 -8.11 9.26
C PHE A 191 -9.86 -8.07 8.46
N THR A 192 -10.68 -7.05 8.69
CA THR A 192 -11.87 -6.81 7.87
C THR A 192 -11.97 -5.33 7.52
N MET A 193 -12.79 -5.04 6.52
CA MET A 193 -13.13 -3.67 6.15
C MET A 193 -14.59 -3.55 5.79
N LYS A 194 -15.18 -2.39 6.08
CA LYS A 194 -16.56 -2.05 5.73
C LYS A 194 -16.61 -0.63 5.19
N GLN A 195 -17.41 -0.37 4.16
CA GLN A 195 -17.68 1.00 3.75
C GLN A 195 -18.38 1.74 4.87
N ASP A 196 -18.01 3.01 5.03
CA ASP A 196 -18.77 3.88 5.92
C ASP A 196 -20.13 4.22 5.30
N LEU A 197 -21.14 4.48 6.13
CA LEU A 197 -22.55 4.64 5.71
C LEU A 197 -22.75 5.78 4.70
N GLY A 198 -21.84 6.76 4.68
CA GLY A 198 -21.86 7.89 3.75
C GLY A 198 -21.08 7.67 2.45
N SER A 199 -20.48 6.49 2.25
CA SER A 199 -19.78 6.08 1.04
C SER A 199 -20.57 4.98 0.34
N THR A 200 -20.75 5.12 -0.97
CA THR A 200 -21.37 4.09 -1.83
C THR A 200 -20.48 3.72 -3.02
N ASP A 201 -19.39 4.45 -3.19
CA ASP A 201 -18.41 4.35 -4.27
C ASP A 201 -17.03 3.88 -3.79
N GLY A 202 -16.93 3.54 -2.50
CA GLY A 202 -15.70 3.08 -1.88
C GLY A 202 -14.69 4.20 -1.58
N THR A 203 -15.14 5.45 -1.48
CA THR A 203 -14.30 6.60 -1.09
C THR A 203 -13.92 6.60 0.39
N GLU A 204 -14.69 5.91 1.25
CA GLU A 204 -14.43 5.81 2.68
C GLU A 204 -14.68 4.40 3.21
N TRP A 205 -13.66 3.83 3.87
CA TRP A 205 -13.74 2.52 4.50
C TRP A 205 -13.22 2.55 5.92
N THR A 206 -13.84 1.77 6.79
CA THR A 206 -13.37 1.51 8.14
C THR A 206 -12.71 0.13 8.20
N ARG A 207 -11.50 0.09 8.76
CA ARG A 207 -10.72 -1.13 8.99
C ARG A 207 -10.87 -1.61 10.40
N TYR A 208 -11.00 -2.92 10.54
CA TYR A 208 -11.00 -3.61 11.81
C TYR A 208 -9.91 -4.69 11.82
N SER A 209 -9.45 -5.02 13.02
CA SER A 209 -8.49 -6.08 13.26
C SER A 209 -8.87 -6.83 14.52
N SER A 210 -8.69 -8.15 14.50
CA SER A 210 -8.60 -8.93 15.73
C SER A 210 -7.31 -9.74 15.76
N ASN A 211 -6.81 -9.95 16.98
CA ASN A 211 -5.64 -10.77 17.24
C ASN A 211 -6.03 -11.87 18.22
N PHE A 212 -5.45 -13.06 18.06
CA PHE A 212 -5.66 -14.19 18.96
C PHE A 212 -7.13 -14.58 19.18
N GLY A 213 -7.96 -14.48 18.14
CA GLY A 213 -9.38 -14.86 18.17
C GLY A 213 -10.29 -13.89 18.91
N GLY A 214 -9.78 -12.70 19.28
CA GLY A 214 -10.59 -11.65 19.90
C GLY A 214 -11.64 -11.05 18.95
N GLU A 215 -12.53 -10.24 19.52
CA GLU A 215 -13.50 -9.48 18.74
C GLU A 215 -12.81 -8.44 17.84
N PRO A 216 -13.27 -8.23 16.59
CA PRO A 216 -12.74 -7.18 15.72
C PRO A 216 -12.87 -5.80 16.36
N THR A 217 -11.75 -5.11 16.54
CA THR A 217 -11.71 -3.73 17.02
C THR A 217 -11.37 -2.78 15.88
N PHE A 218 -11.85 -1.54 15.98
CA PHE A 218 -11.49 -0.48 15.03
C PHE A 218 -9.97 -0.31 14.98
N SER A 219 -9.42 -0.31 13.77
CA SER A 219 -7.99 -0.05 13.54
C SER A 219 -7.77 1.37 13.02
N TYR A 220 -8.38 1.70 11.88
CA TYR A 220 -8.21 2.98 11.18
C TYR A 220 -9.24 3.15 10.05
N LYS A 221 -9.32 4.35 9.47
CA LYS A 221 -10.09 4.63 8.26
C LYS A 221 -9.17 4.68 7.03
N LEU A 222 -9.72 4.30 5.88
CA LEU A 222 -9.13 4.51 4.56
C LEU A 222 -9.98 5.54 3.84
N LEU A 223 -9.35 6.67 3.48
CA LEU A 223 -10.01 7.80 2.85
C LEU A 223 -9.40 8.04 1.47
N GLU A 224 -10.23 8.09 0.42
CA GLU A 224 -9.78 8.40 -0.93
C GLU A 224 -9.28 9.85 -1.02
N VAL A 225 -8.00 10.01 -1.36
CA VAL A 225 -7.35 11.30 -1.59
C VAL A 225 -7.18 11.59 -3.08
N TYR A 226 -7.01 10.57 -3.93
CA TYR A 226 -6.99 10.72 -5.38
C TYR A 226 -7.91 9.68 -6.02
N GLN A 227 -8.62 10.07 -7.08
CA GLN A 227 -9.42 9.17 -7.90
C GLN A 227 -8.52 8.26 -8.76
N PRO A 228 -9.07 7.19 -9.37
CA PRO A 228 -8.28 6.26 -10.21
C PRO A 228 -7.56 6.94 -11.38
N ASP A 229 -8.06 8.06 -11.88
CA ASP A 229 -7.45 8.85 -12.96
C ASP A 229 -6.37 9.84 -12.47
N GLY A 230 -6.09 9.88 -11.18
CA GLY A 230 -5.10 10.78 -10.56
C GLY A 230 -5.64 12.16 -10.20
N THR A 231 -6.91 12.47 -10.49
CA THR A 231 -7.52 13.74 -10.05
C THR A 231 -7.80 13.73 -8.55
N PRO A 232 -7.93 14.91 -7.89
CA PRO A 232 -8.28 14.98 -6.48
C PRO A 232 -9.57 14.21 -6.15
N GLY A 233 -9.49 13.40 -5.09
CA GLY A 233 -10.61 12.61 -4.56
C GLY A 233 -11.43 13.36 -3.52
N ARG A 234 -12.46 12.68 -2.98
CA ARG A 234 -13.42 13.26 -2.03
C ARG A 234 -12.77 13.83 -0.77
N HIS A 235 -11.71 13.17 -0.28
CA HIS A 235 -11.01 13.54 0.95
C HIS A 235 -9.60 14.06 0.66
N PHE A 236 -9.38 14.71 -0.48
CA PHE A 236 -8.06 15.22 -0.88
C PHE A 236 -7.38 16.08 0.20
N GLU A 237 -8.15 16.83 0.99
CA GLU A 237 -7.63 17.62 2.11
C GLU A 237 -6.96 16.79 3.21
N ARG A 238 -7.28 15.48 3.29
CA ARG A 238 -6.66 14.52 4.21
C ARG A 238 -5.30 14.03 3.74
N LEU A 239 -4.90 14.30 2.49
CA LEU A 239 -3.55 14.02 2.02
C LEU A 239 -2.50 14.66 2.94
N LYS A 240 -2.80 15.81 3.54
CA LYS A 240 -1.92 16.50 4.50
C LYS A 240 -1.50 15.68 5.73
N ILE A 241 -2.20 14.57 6.02
CA ILE A 241 -1.87 13.63 7.10
C ILE A 241 -0.62 12.82 6.75
N ALA A 242 -0.40 12.53 5.46
CA ALA A 242 0.83 11.92 5.00
C ALA A 242 2.00 12.90 5.14
N ASP A 243 3.18 12.35 5.43
CA ASP A 243 4.41 13.14 5.49
C ASP A 243 4.65 13.88 4.15
N PRO A 244 5.32 15.05 4.16
CA PRO A 244 5.64 15.79 2.93
C PRO A 244 6.39 14.96 1.89
N ASP A 245 7.14 13.95 2.35
CA ASP A 245 7.83 12.99 1.53
C ASP A 245 7.41 11.59 1.91
N VAL A 246 7.21 10.75 0.91
CA VAL A 246 6.84 9.35 1.09
C VAL A 246 7.85 8.42 0.40
N LEU A 247 8.06 7.27 1.01
CA LEU A 247 8.80 6.16 0.44
C LEU A 247 7.82 5.25 -0.27
N VAL A 248 7.99 5.11 -1.58
CA VAL A 248 7.19 4.26 -2.44
C VAL A 248 8.02 3.03 -2.84
N THR A 249 7.41 1.86 -2.80
CA THR A 249 8.07 0.63 -3.24
C THR A 249 8.26 0.63 -4.76
N PHE A 250 9.46 0.24 -5.23
CA PHE A 250 9.59 -0.33 -6.58
C PHE A 250 9.09 -1.77 -6.57
#